data_AF-A0A6L8W6C9-F1
#
_entry.id   AF-A0A6L8W6C9-F1
#
_cell.length_a   1.000
_cell.length_b   1.000
_cell.length_c   1.000
_cell.angle_alpha   90.00
_cell.angle_beta   90.00
_cell.angle_gamma   90.00
#
_symmetry.space_group_name_H-M   'P 1'
#
loop_
_entity.id
_entity.type
_entity.pdbx_description
1 polymer ?
#
loop_
_entity_poly.entity_id
_entity_poly.type
_entity_poly.pdbx_seq_one_letter_code
_entity_poly.pdbx_strand_id
1 'polypeptide(L)'
;MFNNQELTTEVSGLKNFARRLTQNNHDAEDLLQYTLLRAIEKKHLFQENTDLFKWTSKIMYNQFVSDYRRKAKFETKYDPESYLEAESIEAPQDKQIELQSVNEAMSRLSHEHQEILILICVQGMSYQEVSEFLNIAIGTVRSRLSRARENLQQQLETTAAN
;
A
#
# COMPACT_ATOMS: atom_id res chain seq x y z
N MET A 1 11.99 -22.56 -8.70
CA MET A 1 10.82 -21.71 -9.04
C MET A 1 9.65 -22.12 -8.17
N PHE A 2 8.83 -21.19 -7.68
CA PHE A 2 7.67 -21.53 -6.83
C PHE A 2 6.56 -22.26 -7.62
N ASN A 3 5.74 -23.08 -6.98
CA ASN A 3 4.59 -23.76 -7.59
C ASN A 3 3.27 -22.99 -7.37
N ASN A 4 2.18 -23.40 -8.04
CA ASN A 4 0.91 -22.67 -7.96
C ASN A 4 0.25 -22.79 -6.57
N GLN A 5 0.52 -23.85 -5.81
CA GLN A 5 0.00 -23.99 -4.45
C GLN A 5 0.68 -23.01 -3.49
N GLU A 6 2.00 -22.85 -3.59
CA GLU A 6 2.77 -21.85 -2.83
C GLU A 6 2.23 -20.43 -3.09
N LEU A 7 1.96 -20.07 -4.35
CA LEU A 7 1.36 -18.79 -4.68
C LEU A 7 -0.06 -18.63 -4.10
N THR A 8 -0.86 -19.70 -4.07
CA THR A 8 -2.23 -19.68 -3.53
C THR A 8 -2.24 -19.39 -2.03
N THR A 9 -1.24 -19.88 -1.29
CA THR A 9 -1.08 -19.61 0.15
C THR A 9 -0.90 -18.11 0.43
N GLU A 10 -0.24 -17.39 -0.48
CA GLU A 10 0.02 -15.95 -0.33
C GLU A 10 -1.17 -15.06 -0.69
N VAL A 11 -2.19 -15.59 -1.37
CA VAL A 11 -3.33 -14.80 -1.91
C VAL A 11 -4.04 -14.00 -0.83
N SER A 12 -4.28 -14.58 0.35
CA SER A 12 -4.96 -13.89 1.45
C SER A 12 -4.14 -12.71 1.98
N GLY A 13 -2.82 -12.88 2.12
CA GLY A 13 -1.92 -11.81 2.51
C GLY A 13 -1.89 -10.69 1.47
N LEU A 14 -1.78 -11.07 0.19
CA LEU A 14 -1.74 -10.15 -0.93
C LEU A 14 -3.06 -9.38 -1.10
N LYS A 15 -4.21 -10.03 -0.89
CA LYS A 15 -5.52 -9.36 -0.91
C LYS A 15 -5.61 -8.29 0.18
N ASN A 16 -5.17 -8.62 1.40
CA ASN A 16 -5.14 -7.65 2.49
C ASN A 16 -4.18 -6.49 2.18
N PHE A 17 -3.01 -6.79 1.60
CA PHE A 17 -2.06 -5.76 1.18
C PHE A 17 -2.65 -4.84 0.11
N ALA A 18 -3.27 -5.39 -0.93
CA ALA A 18 -3.93 -4.62 -1.98
C ALA A 18 -5.03 -3.69 -1.43
N ARG A 19 -5.86 -4.18 -0.50
CA ARG A 19 -6.89 -3.38 0.18
C ARG A 19 -6.31 -2.20 0.95
N ARG A 20 -5.18 -2.42 1.64
CA ARG A 20 -4.49 -1.36 2.40
C ARG A 20 -3.83 -0.32 1.49
N LEU A 21 -3.36 -0.73 0.32
CA LEU A 21 -2.77 0.17 -0.68
C LEU A 21 -3.84 1.03 -1.36
N THR A 22 -4.91 0.40 -1.83
CA THR A 22 -5.92 1.04 -2.70
C THR A 22 -7.05 1.71 -1.93
N GLN A 23 -7.34 1.26 -0.70
CA GLN A 23 -8.49 1.67 0.10
C GLN A 23 -9.85 1.52 -0.62
N ASN A 24 -9.90 0.73 -1.70
CA ASN A 24 -11.09 0.47 -2.50
C ASN A 24 -11.11 -1.02 -2.88
N ASN A 25 -12.24 -1.69 -2.64
CA ASN A 25 -12.33 -3.14 -2.86
C ASN A 25 -12.14 -3.54 -4.32
N HIS A 26 -12.68 -2.76 -5.26
CA HIS A 26 -12.59 -3.05 -6.68
C HIS A 26 -11.15 -2.88 -7.20
N ASP A 27 -10.54 -1.73 -6.90
CA ASP A 27 -9.13 -1.47 -7.25
C ASP A 27 -8.21 -2.52 -6.58
N ALA A 28 -8.51 -2.97 -5.35
CA ALA A 28 -7.74 -4.00 -4.67
C ALA A 28 -7.81 -5.36 -5.37
N GLU A 29 -8.99 -5.75 -5.87
CA GLU A 29 -9.17 -7.03 -6.57
C GLU A 29 -8.48 -7.02 -7.93
N ASP A 30 -8.59 -5.92 -8.67
CA ASP A 30 -7.88 -5.73 -9.95
C ASP A 30 -6.37 -5.78 -9.74
N LEU A 31 -5.87 -5.07 -8.74
CA LEU A 31 -4.45 -5.05 -8.39
C LEU A 31 -3.95 -6.45 -7.99
N LEU A 32 -4.73 -7.21 -7.22
CA LEU A 32 -4.43 -8.58 -6.84
C LEU A 32 -4.37 -9.48 -8.08
N GLN A 33 -5.39 -9.44 -8.94
CA GLN A 33 -5.45 -10.27 -10.14
C GLN A 33 -4.26 -10.00 -11.06
N TYR A 34 -3.97 -8.73 -11.32
CA TYR A 34 -2.80 -8.34 -12.11
C TYR A 34 -1.49 -8.85 -11.48
N THR A 35 -1.35 -8.74 -10.16
CA THR A 35 -0.16 -9.21 -9.44
C THR A 35 0.04 -10.70 -9.63
N LEU A 36 -1.01 -11.51 -9.46
CA LEU A 36 -0.94 -12.96 -9.61
C LEU A 36 -0.56 -13.35 -11.05
N LEU A 37 -1.15 -12.70 -12.06
CA LEU A 37 -0.80 -12.92 -13.46
C LEU A 37 0.68 -12.60 -13.71
N ARG A 38 1.14 -11.43 -13.25
CA ARG A 38 2.55 -11.01 -13.38
C ARG A 38 3.50 -11.92 -12.63
N ALA A 39 3.13 -12.43 -11.46
CA ALA A 39 3.93 -13.37 -10.70
C ALA A 39 4.14 -14.66 -11.49
N ILE A 40 3.09 -15.19 -12.13
CA ILE A 40 3.17 -16.40 -12.96
C ILE A 40 4.05 -16.14 -14.20
N GLU A 41 3.86 -15.02 -14.91
CA GLU A 41 4.69 -14.65 -16.07
C GLU A 41 6.18 -14.51 -15.70
N LYS A 42 6.46 -13.89 -14.56
CA LYS A 42 7.82 -13.62 -14.07
C LYS A 42 8.36 -14.68 -13.13
N LYS A 43 7.71 -15.84 -13.03
CA LYS A 43 8.10 -16.94 -12.14
C LYS A 43 9.55 -17.39 -12.33
N HIS A 44 10.10 -17.23 -13.54
CA HIS A 44 11.50 -17.52 -13.85
C HIS A 44 12.52 -16.56 -13.23
N LEU A 45 12.10 -15.37 -12.80
CA LEU A 45 12.93 -14.37 -12.12
C LEU A 45 12.94 -14.56 -10.59
N PHE A 46 12.11 -15.46 -10.06
CA PHE A 46 12.08 -15.75 -8.63
C PHE A 46 13.32 -16.53 -8.21
N GLN A 47 14.03 -16.01 -7.22
CA GLN A 47 15.21 -16.67 -6.65
C GLN A 47 14.79 -17.64 -5.56
N GLU A 48 15.24 -18.89 -5.66
CA GLU A 48 14.96 -19.89 -4.63
C GLU A 48 15.54 -19.46 -3.28
N ASN A 49 14.84 -19.77 -2.19
CA ASN A 49 15.12 -19.30 -0.82
C ASN A 49 14.89 -17.80 -0.56
N THR A 50 14.26 -17.07 -1.48
CA THR A 50 13.66 -15.76 -1.16
C THR A 50 12.21 -15.91 -0.73
N ASP A 51 11.73 -14.94 0.05
CA ASP A 51 10.36 -14.90 0.54
C ASP A 51 9.39 -14.57 -0.60
N LEU A 52 8.49 -15.51 -0.91
CA LEU A 52 7.54 -15.39 -2.01
C LEU A 52 6.54 -14.25 -1.78
N PHE A 53 6.09 -14.07 -0.53
CA PHE A 53 5.20 -12.97 -0.17
C PHE A 53 5.87 -11.63 -0.45
N LYS A 54 7.13 -11.44 -0.02
CA LYS A 54 7.86 -10.19 -0.27
C LYS A 54 8.08 -9.93 -1.75
N TRP A 55 8.44 -10.96 -2.51
CA TRP A 55 8.67 -10.82 -3.96
C TRP A 55 7.38 -10.46 -4.71
N THR A 56 6.27 -11.15 -4.43
CA THR A 56 4.96 -10.86 -5.04
C THR A 56 4.41 -9.51 -4.58
N SER A 57 4.56 -9.16 -3.31
CA SER A 57 4.22 -7.84 -2.76
C SER A 57 5.00 -6.72 -3.45
N LYS A 58 6.26 -6.97 -3.85
CA LYS A 58 7.05 -6.00 -4.62
C LYS A 58 6.49 -5.77 -6.02
N ILE A 59 6.02 -6.82 -6.69
CA ILE A 59 5.33 -6.72 -7.98
C ILE A 59 4.06 -5.88 -7.83
N MET A 60 3.21 -6.23 -6.86
CA MET A 60 1.98 -5.52 -6.54
C MET A 60 2.22 -4.04 -6.29
N TYR A 61 3.19 -3.75 -5.42
CA TYR A 61 3.49 -2.40 -5.04
C TYR A 61 3.96 -1.55 -6.22
N ASN A 62 4.86 -2.06 -7.06
CA ASN A 62 5.33 -1.34 -8.24
C ASN A 62 4.18 -1.04 -9.23
N GLN A 63 3.20 -1.95 -9.35
CA GLN A 63 2.01 -1.72 -10.16
C GLN A 63 1.14 -0.62 -9.56
N PHE A 64 0.85 -0.69 -8.26
CA PHE A 64 0.08 0.31 -7.54
C PHE A 64 0.67 1.72 -7.72
N VAL A 65 1.98 1.89 -7.51
CA VAL A 65 2.66 3.17 -7.71
C VAL A 65 2.54 3.65 -9.17
N SER A 66 2.64 2.73 -10.13
CA SER A 66 2.52 3.06 -11.56
C SER A 66 1.11 3.53 -11.93
N ASP A 67 0.08 2.87 -11.39
CA ASP A 67 -1.32 3.20 -11.61
C ASP A 67 -1.71 4.51 -10.93
N TYR A 68 -1.27 4.71 -9.68
CA TYR A 68 -1.48 5.95 -8.94
C TYR A 68 -0.84 7.15 -9.63
N ARG A 69 0.43 7.04 -10.06
CA ARG A 69 1.11 8.11 -10.83
C ARG A 69 0.38 8.42 -12.14
N ARG A 70 -0.21 7.41 -12.77
CA ARG A 70 -1.03 7.60 -13.96
C ARG A 70 -2.32 8.35 -13.61
N LYS A 71 -3.09 7.91 -12.62
CA LYS A 71 -4.31 8.59 -12.15
C LYS A 71 -4.02 10.05 -11.78
N ALA A 72 -3.03 10.31 -10.93
CA ALA A 72 -2.63 11.67 -10.53
C ALA A 72 -2.26 12.58 -11.72
N LYS A 73 -1.56 12.05 -12.74
CA LYS A 73 -1.21 12.80 -13.97
C LYS A 73 -2.43 13.07 -14.87
N PHE A 74 -3.42 12.19 -14.87
CA PHE A 74 -4.67 12.38 -15.62
C PHE A 74 -5.60 13.35 -14.89
N GLU A 75 -5.72 13.25 -13.56
CA GLU A 75 -6.51 14.15 -12.71
C GLU A 75 -5.92 15.57 -12.69
N THR A 76 -4.60 15.76 -12.71
CA THR A 76 -4.01 17.11 -12.87
C THR A 76 -4.27 17.76 -14.23
N LYS A 77 -4.78 17.02 -15.23
CA LYS A 77 -5.22 17.58 -16.52
C LYS A 77 -6.73 17.86 -16.58
N TYR A 78 -7.50 17.38 -15.61
CA TYR A 78 -8.94 17.53 -15.50
C TYR A 78 -9.32 17.66 -14.01
N ASP A 79 -9.32 18.88 -13.49
CA ASP A 79 -9.73 19.25 -12.13
C ASP A 79 -11.25 19.00 -11.89
N PRO A 80 -11.77 18.95 -10.65
CA PRO A 80 -11.52 18.04 -9.52
C PRO A 80 -12.84 17.42 -9.02
N GLU A 81 -13.24 16.28 -9.56
CA GLU A 81 -14.60 15.70 -9.51
C GLU A 81 -14.88 14.32 -8.93
N SER A 82 -13.92 13.50 -8.47
CA SER A 82 -14.18 12.05 -8.25
C SER A 82 -13.01 11.42 -7.49
N TYR A 83 -13.11 10.53 -6.50
CA TYR A 83 -14.14 9.56 -6.13
C TYR A 83 -13.82 9.12 -4.68
N LEU A 84 -14.65 9.49 -3.69
CA LEU A 84 -14.56 8.96 -2.33
C LEU A 84 -15.74 8.02 -2.11
N GLU A 85 -15.58 6.77 -2.53
CA GLU A 85 -16.40 5.66 -2.03
C GLU A 85 -15.45 4.64 -1.42
N ALA A 86 -15.16 4.85 -0.13
CA ALA A 86 -14.56 3.85 0.72
C ALA A 86 -15.69 2.94 1.22
N GLU A 87 -15.80 1.75 0.64
CA GLU A 87 -16.77 0.75 1.07
C GLU A 87 -16.36 0.18 2.44
N SER A 88 -17.24 0.35 3.41
CA SER A 88 -17.04 0.09 4.83
C SER A 88 -16.81 -1.39 5.14
N ILE A 89 -15.74 -1.69 5.90
CA ILE A 89 -15.60 -2.96 6.61
C ILE A 89 -16.23 -2.76 7.99
N GLU A 90 -17.21 -3.60 8.35
CA GLU A 90 -17.93 -3.51 9.64
C GLU A 90 -17.00 -3.79 10.83
N ALA A 91 -16.65 -2.72 11.54
CA ALA A 91 -16.10 -2.74 12.90
C ALA A 91 -17.06 -1.92 13.79
N PRO A 92 -17.04 -2.07 15.13
CA PRO A 92 -17.94 -1.34 16.04
C PRO A 92 -17.90 0.17 15.78
N GLN A 93 -19.06 0.83 15.85
CA GLN A 93 -19.34 2.20 15.37
C GLN A 93 -18.28 3.26 15.76
N ASP A 94 -17.75 3.20 16.99
CA ASP A 94 -16.71 4.15 17.44
C ASP A 94 -15.35 3.93 16.74
N LYS A 95 -15.01 2.66 16.44
CA LYS A 95 -13.79 2.32 15.68
C LYS A 95 -13.90 2.68 14.21
N GLN A 96 -15.11 2.70 13.64
CA GLN A 96 -15.30 3.11 12.24
C GLN A 96 -14.96 4.59 12.03
N ILE A 97 -15.40 5.47 12.93
CA ILE A 97 -15.12 6.92 12.85
C ILE A 97 -13.61 7.18 12.98
N GLU A 98 -12.94 6.49 13.91
CA GLU A 98 -11.49 6.62 14.11
C GLU A 98 -10.68 6.04 12.93
N LEU A 99 -11.12 4.91 12.35
CA LEU A 99 -10.47 4.34 11.16
C LEU A 99 -10.69 5.21 9.92
N GLN A 100 -11.86 5.80 9.77
CA GLN A 100 -12.17 6.68 8.65
C GLN A 100 -11.32 7.96 8.70
N SER A 101 -11.19 8.60 9.88
CA SER A 101 -10.35 9.78 10.04
C SER A 101 -8.86 9.48 9.80
N VAL A 102 -8.39 8.29 10.20
CA VAL A 102 -7.03 7.82 9.88
C VAL A 102 -6.85 7.59 8.38
N ASN A 103 -7.82 6.99 7.69
CA ASN A 103 -7.75 6.79 6.25
C ASN A 103 -7.72 8.12 5.48
N GLU A 104 -8.54 9.08 5.87
CA GLU A 104 -8.53 10.43 5.30
C GLU A 104 -7.23 11.18 5.58
N ALA A 105 -6.70 11.09 6.79
CA ALA A 105 -5.42 11.69 7.14
C ALA A 105 -4.27 11.06 6.33
N MET A 106 -4.30 9.73 6.17
CA MET A 106 -3.34 9.00 5.33
C MET A 106 -3.42 9.43 3.86
N SER A 107 -4.62 9.61 3.29
CA SER A 107 -4.79 9.99 1.88
C SER A 107 -4.24 11.38 1.54
N ARG A 108 -4.15 12.28 2.54
CA ARG A 108 -3.56 13.62 2.41
C ARG A 108 -2.03 13.64 2.50
N LEU A 109 -1.39 12.56 2.94
CA LEU A 109 0.07 12.47 2.99
C LEU A 109 0.70 12.40 1.61
N SER A 110 1.97 12.80 1.51
CA SER A 110 2.76 12.52 0.30
C SER A 110 2.88 11.00 0.08
N HIS A 111 2.99 10.60 -1.19
CA HIS A 111 3.13 9.19 -1.56
C HIS A 111 4.29 8.48 -0.83
N GLU A 112 5.44 9.15 -0.70
CA GLU A 112 6.59 8.59 0.02
C GLU A 112 6.31 8.36 1.51
N HIS A 113 5.47 9.20 2.12
CA HIS A 113 5.07 9.06 3.52
C HIS A 113 4.03 7.93 3.70
N GLN A 114 3.03 7.84 2.82
CA GLN A 114 2.08 6.73 2.83
C GLN A 114 2.80 5.39 2.66
N GLU A 115 3.68 5.31 1.66
CA GLU A 115 4.50 4.14 1.34
C GLU A 115 5.24 3.61 2.57
N ILE A 116 5.99 4.47 3.25
CA ILE A 116 6.81 4.02 4.37
C ILE A 116 5.98 3.60 5.59
N LEU A 117 4.85 4.26 5.83
CA LEU A 117 3.92 3.89 6.91
C LEU A 117 3.25 2.56 6.62
N ILE A 118 2.84 2.30 5.38
CA ILE A 118 2.22 1.02 4.99
C ILE A 118 3.23 -0.12 5.14
N LEU A 119 4.44 0.02 4.60
CA LEU A 119 5.45 -1.05 4.65
C LEU A 119 5.86 -1.38 6.09
N ILE A 120 6.02 -0.39 6.96
CA ILE A 120 6.49 -0.61 8.33
C ILE A 120 5.34 -0.92 9.28
N CYS A 121 4.34 -0.04 9.37
CA CYS A 121 3.29 -0.15 10.40
C CYS A 121 2.24 -1.22 10.06
N VAL A 122 2.03 -1.48 8.77
CA VAL A 122 0.93 -2.32 8.32
C VAL A 122 1.42 -3.69 7.84
N GLN A 123 2.54 -3.73 7.11
CA GLN A 123 3.17 -5.00 6.68
C GLN A 123 4.18 -5.54 7.69
N GLY A 124 4.56 -4.75 8.71
CA GLY A 124 5.49 -5.20 9.74
C GLY A 124 6.92 -5.38 9.24
N MET A 125 7.28 -4.82 8.07
CA MET A 125 8.64 -4.92 7.55
C MET A 125 9.61 -4.15 8.46
N SER A 126 10.76 -4.76 8.72
CA SER A 126 11.88 -4.10 9.37
C SER A 126 12.43 -2.97 8.51
N TYR A 127 13.16 -2.03 9.13
CA TYR A 127 13.75 -0.91 8.39
C TYR A 127 14.75 -1.38 7.32
N GLN A 128 15.41 -2.52 7.56
CA GLN A 128 16.33 -3.13 6.60
C GLN A 128 15.56 -3.67 5.38
N GLU A 129 14.48 -4.41 5.62
CA GLU A 129 13.63 -4.91 4.53
C GLU A 129 13.01 -3.78 3.72
N VAL A 130 12.58 -2.68 4.37
CA VAL A 130 12.07 -1.50 3.65
C VAL A 130 13.17 -0.80 2.85
N SER A 131 14.39 -0.72 3.38
CA SER A 131 15.55 -0.16 2.67
C SER A 131 15.83 -0.93 1.37
N GLU A 132 15.83 -2.26 1.45
CA GLU A 132 16.02 -3.16 0.29
C GLU A 132 14.82 -3.11 -0.65
N PHE A 133 13.60 -3.12 -0.11
CA PHE A 133 12.36 -3.08 -0.87
C PHE A 133 12.22 -1.79 -1.67
N LEU A 134 12.53 -0.63 -1.07
CA LEU A 134 12.44 0.68 -1.74
C LEU A 134 13.71 1.09 -2.47
N ASN A 135 14.81 0.34 -2.29
CA ASN A 135 16.14 0.70 -2.78
C ASN A 135 16.58 2.11 -2.34
N ILE A 136 16.45 2.40 -1.04
CA ILE A 136 16.86 3.65 -0.41
C ILE A 136 17.72 3.36 0.82
N ALA A 137 18.58 4.28 1.24
CA ALA A 137 19.43 4.09 2.42
C ALA A 137 18.58 3.92 3.71
N ILE A 138 19.03 3.08 4.64
CA ILE A 138 18.35 2.88 5.94
C ILE A 138 18.20 4.19 6.74
N GLY A 139 19.13 5.14 6.58
CA GLY A 139 19.00 6.49 7.15
C GLY A 139 17.84 7.28 6.54
N THR A 140 17.58 7.11 5.24
CA THR A 140 16.43 7.67 4.54
C THR A 140 15.13 7.02 5.04
N VAL A 141 15.12 5.70 5.26
CA VAL A 141 13.96 5.00 5.84
C VAL A 141 13.59 5.63 7.20
N ARG A 142 14.55 5.76 8.12
CA ARG A 142 14.31 6.33 9.45
C ARG A 142 13.81 7.78 9.40
N SER A 143 14.49 8.63 8.63
CA SER A 143 14.14 10.05 8.52
C SER A 143 12.80 10.28 7.82
N ARG A 144 12.51 9.52 6.77
CA ARG A 144 11.22 9.55 6.06
C ARG A 144 10.08 9.04 6.95
N LEU A 145 10.30 7.99 7.74
CA LEU A 145 9.29 7.50 8.69
C LEU A 145 8.98 8.54 9.78
N SER A 146 9.99 9.21 10.33
CA SER A 146 9.78 10.28 11.33
C SER A 146 8.88 11.38 10.77
N ARG A 147 9.24 11.91 9.59
CA ARG A 147 8.46 12.96 8.92
C ARG A 147 7.06 12.50 8.54
N ALA A 148 6.91 11.24 8.12
CA ALA A 148 5.61 10.66 7.80
C ALA A 148 4.70 10.61 9.04
N ARG A 149 5.23 10.23 10.21
CA ARG A 149 4.47 10.21 11.47
C ARG A 149 4.07 11.61 11.92
N GLU A 150 4.99 12.58 11.86
CA GLU A 150 4.72 13.98 12.20
C GLU A 150 3.62 14.56 11.30
N ASN A 151 3.70 14.31 9.99
CA ASN A 151 2.69 14.80 9.06
C ASN A 151 1.34 14.12 9.27
N LEU A 152 1.31 12.81 9.54
CA LEU A 152 0.07 12.08 9.86
C LEU A 152 -0.59 12.65 11.11
N GLN A 153 0.17 12.93 12.16
CA GLN A 153 -0.35 13.55 13.38
C GLN A 153 -0.99 14.92 13.08
N GLN A 154 -0.33 15.77 12.30
CA GLN A 154 -0.88 17.07 11.90
C GLN A 154 -2.19 16.94 11.10
N GLN A 155 -2.27 15.96 10.20
CA GLN A 155 -3.50 15.71 9.42
C GLN A 155 -4.64 15.23 10.32
N LEU A 156 -4.36 14.35 11.29
CA LEU A 156 -5.35 13.87 12.25
C LEU A 156 -5.88 14.99 13.15
N GLU A 157 -5.00 15.86 13.65
CA GLU A 157 -5.38 17.04 14.44
C GLU A 157 -6.27 18.01 13.63
N THR A 158 -5.98 18.17 12.34
CA THR A 158 -6.78 19.02 11.44
C THR A 158 -8.15 18.42 11.14
N THR A 159 -8.24 17.11 10.95
CA THR A 159 -9.52 16.43 10.70
C THR A 159 -10.41 16.40 11.95
N ALA A 160 -9.83 16.32 13.15
CA ALA A 160 -10.59 16.39 14.41
C ALA A 160 -11.11 17.80 14.76
N ALA A 161 -10.54 18.85 14.16
CA ALA A 161 -10.93 20.25 14.39
C ALA A 161 -12.04 20.75 13.45
N ASN A 162 -12.41 19.97 12.43
CA ASN A 162 -13.48 20.25 11.47
C ASN A 162 -14.71 19.38 11.76
#